data_AF-A0A3R9DXJ8-F1
#
_entry.id   AF-A0A3R9DXJ8-F1
#
_cell.length_a   1.000
_cell.length_b   1.000
_cell.length_c   1.000
_cell.angle_alpha   90.00
_cell.angle_beta   90.00
_cell.angle_gamma   90.00
#
_symmetry.space_group_name_H-M   'P 1'
#
loop_
_entity.id
_entity.type
_entity.pdbx_description
1 polymer ?
#
loop_
_entity_poly.entity_id
_entity_poly.type
_entity_poly.pdbx_seq_one_letter_code
_entity_poly.pdbx_strand_id
1 'polypeptide(L)'
;MKVLSMIQPWASLFVLREAQYETRSWSTKYRGPLAIHTSKKVDKAVCSHVAIQSLLLKHGYKTEDLPTGKIIAVCQLVNCLRVMENNETWAVLEDGRTVSGNDYFLGDYKVGGYVWEVKDMKMLDTFIPAKGKLGLWEYDI
;
A
#
# COMPACT_ATOMS: atom_id res chain seq x y z
N MET A 1 15.18 10.40 -0.06
CA MET A 1 14.58 9.05 -0.21
C MET A 1 13.24 9.21 -0.89
N LYS A 2 12.87 8.29 -1.80
CA LYS A 2 11.55 8.30 -2.43
C LYS A 2 10.46 7.97 -1.41
N VAL A 3 9.33 8.64 -1.51
CA VAL A 3 8.18 8.46 -0.64
C VAL A 3 6.92 8.28 -1.47
N LEU A 4 6.08 7.33 -1.07
CA LEU A 4 4.75 7.10 -1.64
C LEU A 4 3.68 7.47 -0.62
N SER A 5 2.78 8.38 -1.02
CA SER A 5 1.62 8.73 -0.20
C SER A 5 0.42 7.81 -0.50
N MET A 6 -0.21 7.30 0.55
CA MET A 6 -1.36 6.40 0.53
C MET A 6 -2.44 6.93 1.47
N ILE A 7 -3.72 6.80 1.12
CA ILE A 7 -4.81 7.13 2.04
C ILE A 7 -5.02 5.97 3.02
N GLN A 8 -5.55 6.26 4.21
CA GLN A 8 -5.98 5.20 5.13
C GLN A 8 -7.30 4.57 4.65
N PRO A 9 -7.58 3.29 4.95
CA PRO A 9 -6.77 2.35 5.74
C PRO A 9 -5.67 1.62 4.96
N TRP A 10 -5.63 1.79 3.63
CA TRP A 10 -4.72 1.08 2.73
C TRP A 10 -3.25 1.19 3.13
N ALA A 11 -2.82 2.39 3.52
CA ALA A 11 -1.46 2.62 3.99
C ALA A 11 -1.07 1.70 5.16
N SER A 12 -1.96 1.58 6.16
CA SER A 12 -1.70 0.73 7.32
C SER A 12 -1.78 -0.74 6.97
N LEU A 13 -2.77 -1.17 6.18
CA LEU A 13 -2.89 -2.57 5.75
C LEU A 13 -1.68 -3.04 4.94
N PHE A 14 -1.13 -2.17 4.10
CA PHE A 14 0.07 -2.46 3.33
C PHE A 14 1.33 -2.56 4.22
N VAL A 15 1.49 -1.63 5.17
CA VAL A 15 2.62 -1.64 6.11
C VAL A 15 2.55 -2.80 7.08
N LEU A 16 1.34 -3.18 7.53
CA LEU A 16 1.06 -4.35 8.36
C LEU A 16 1.16 -5.68 7.60
N ARG A 17 1.41 -5.62 6.28
CA ARG A 17 1.55 -6.79 5.39
C ARG A 17 0.28 -7.65 5.29
N GLU A 18 -0.89 -7.08 5.55
CA GLU A 18 -2.16 -7.71 5.17
C GLU A 18 -2.36 -7.69 3.65
N ALA A 19 -1.79 -6.69 2.98
CA ALA A 19 -1.53 -6.69 1.55
C ALA A 19 -0.01 -6.63 1.31
N GLN A 20 0.52 -7.60 0.57
CA GLN A 20 1.92 -7.68 0.20
C GLN A 20 2.28 -6.72 -0.95
N TYR A 21 1.31 -6.46 -1.81
CA TYR A 21 1.44 -5.61 -2.99
C TYR A 21 0.66 -4.31 -2.85
N GLU A 22 1.12 -3.29 -3.58
CA GLU A 22 0.44 -2.01 -3.72
C GLU A 22 -0.03 -1.82 -5.17
N THR A 23 -1.31 -1.50 -5.39
CA THR A 23 -1.86 -1.33 -6.75
C THR A 23 -1.94 0.13 -7.16
N ARG A 24 -1.59 0.45 -8.41
CA ARG A 24 -1.62 1.81 -8.97
C ARG A 24 -2.07 1.81 -10.42
N SER A 25 -2.70 2.91 -10.84
CA SER A 25 -3.04 3.18 -12.24
C SER A 25 -1.84 3.59 -13.12
N TRP A 26 -0.66 3.73 -12.53
CA TRP A 26 0.54 4.22 -13.20
C TRP A 26 1.78 3.40 -12.81
N SER A 27 2.70 3.28 -13.77
CA SER A 27 3.94 2.53 -13.61
C SER A 27 5.09 3.41 -13.11
N THR A 28 6.06 2.79 -12.43
CA THR A 28 7.35 3.43 -12.16
C THR A 28 8.53 2.56 -12.59
N LYS A 29 9.58 3.20 -13.12
CA LYS A 29 10.88 2.56 -13.37
C LYS A 29 11.78 2.58 -12.12
N TYR A 30 11.41 3.33 -11.09
CA TYR A 30 12.20 3.43 -9.86
C TYR A 30 12.26 2.09 -9.15
N ARG A 31 13.45 1.71 -8.66
CA ARG A 31 13.71 0.58 -7.78
C ARG A 31 14.69 1.02 -6.70
N GLY A 32 14.45 0.59 -5.46
CA GLY A 32 15.27 0.98 -4.32
C GLY A 32 14.45 1.49 -3.13
N PRO A 33 15.09 2.23 -2.22
CA PRO A 33 14.49 2.63 -0.94
C PRO A 33 13.23 3.47 -1.10
N LEU A 34 12.16 3.04 -0.43
CA LEU A 34 10.85 3.69 -0.46
C LEU A 34 10.33 3.88 0.96
N ALA A 35 9.89 5.09 1.28
CA ALA A 35 9.14 5.34 2.50
C ALA A 35 7.63 5.38 2.22
N ILE A 36 6.83 4.91 3.17
CA ILE A 36 5.37 4.90 3.10
C ILE A 36 4.82 6.03 3.96
N HIS A 37 4.10 6.94 3.31
CA HIS A 37 3.45 8.09 3.92
C HIS A 37 1.94 7.93 3.94
N THR A 38 1.32 8.28 5.06
CA THR A 38 -0.13 8.35 5.19
C THR A 38 -0.62 9.73 4.83
N SER A 39 -1.54 9.81 3.86
CA SER A 39 -2.23 11.04 3.53
C SER A 39 -3.09 11.54 4.70
N LYS A 40 -3.56 12.79 4.60
CA LYS A 40 -4.59 13.31 5.52
C LYS A 40 -5.98 12.74 5.24
N LYS A 41 -6.22 12.21 4.04
CA LYS A 41 -7.50 11.60 3.66
C LYS A 41 -7.59 10.17 4.22
N VAL A 42 -8.77 9.83 4.72
CA VAL A 42 -9.18 8.48 5.13
C VAL A 42 -10.37 8.06 4.28
N ASP A 43 -10.33 6.84 3.78
CA ASP A 43 -11.43 6.19 3.09
C ASP A 43 -12.41 5.61 4.13
N LYS A 44 -13.34 6.45 4.56
CA LYS A 44 -14.30 6.11 5.63
C LYS A 44 -15.20 4.94 5.25
N ALA A 45 -15.54 4.79 3.96
CA ALA A 45 -16.40 3.70 3.50
C ALA A 45 -15.69 2.35 3.71
N VAL A 46 -14.41 2.29 3.34
CA VAL A 46 -13.58 1.09 3.51
C VAL A 46 -13.32 0.80 5.00
N CYS A 47 -13.08 1.83 5.81
CA CYS A 47 -12.93 1.67 7.26
C CYS A 47 -14.17 1.09 7.96
N SER A 48 -15.37 1.26 7.40
CA SER A 48 -16.60 0.69 7.94
C SER A 48 -16.82 -0.79 7.56
N HIS A 49 -15.99 -1.35 6.67
CA HIS A 49 -16.13 -2.74 6.25
C HIS A 49 -15.63 -3.70 7.34
N VAL A 50 -16.47 -4.67 7.74
CA VAL A 50 -16.19 -5.59 8.86
C VAL A 50 -14.88 -6.35 8.67
N ALA A 51 -14.60 -6.84 7.46
CA ALA A 51 -13.33 -7.52 7.18
C ALA A 51 -12.12 -6.60 7.40
N ILE A 52 -12.20 -5.32 7.01
CA ILE A 52 -11.11 -4.36 7.19
C ILE A 52 -10.89 -4.05 8.67
N GLN A 53 -11.96 -3.87 9.44
CA GLN A 53 -11.86 -3.68 10.89
C GLN A 53 -11.24 -4.89 11.58
N SER A 54 -11.62 -6.10 11.18
CA SER A 54 -11.05 -7.33 11.72
C SER A 54 -9.55 -7.45 11.42
N LEU A 55 -9.13 -7.13 10.20
CA LEU A 55 -7.71 -7.12 9.80
C LEU A 55 -6.92 -6.10 10.61
N LEU A 56 -7.43 -4.89 10.81
CA LEU A 56 -6.76 -3.86 11.64
C LEU A 56 -6.71 -4.27 13.11
N LEU A 57 -7.79 -4.82 13.65
CA LEU A 57 -7.89 -5.21 15.06
C LEU A 57 -6.93 -6.34 15.41
N LYS A 58 -6.65 -7.26 14.48
CA LYS A 58 -5.61 -8.29 14.63
C LYS A 58 -4.24 -7.71 14.97
N HIS A 59 -3.97 -6.48 14.53
CA HIS A 59 -2.74 -5.73 14.81
C HIS A 59 -2.89 -4.68 15.92
N GLY A 60 -4.00 -4.70 16.65
CA GLY A 60 -4.28 -3.75 17.73
C GLY A 60 -4.68 -2.35 17.27
N TYR A 61 -5.00 -2.17 15.99
CA TYR A 61 -5.46 -0.88 15.46
C TYR A 61 -6.98 -0.82 15.39
N LYS A 62 -7.54 0.32 15.81
CA LYS A 62 -8.88 0.75 15.39
C LYS A 62 -8.75 1.75 14.24
N THR A 63 -9.82 1.90 13.49
CA THR A 63 -9.87 2.82 12.33
C THR A 63 -9.68 4.28 12.72
N GLU A 64 -10.13 4.67 13.91
CA GLU A 64 -9.95 6.00 14.52
C GLU A 64 -8.51 6.31 14.92
N ASP A 65 -7.69 5.29 15.18
CA ASP A 65 -6.30 5.42 15.63
C ASP A 65 -5.29 5.48 14.47
N LEU A 66 -5.77 5.33 13.23
CA LEU A 66 -4.90 5.24 12.07
C LEU A 66 -4.13 6.56 11.85
N PRO A 67 -2.79 6.51 11.72
CA PRO A 67 -1.97 7.71 11.60
C PRO A 67 -2.26 8.43 10.27
N THR A 68 -2.36 9.76 10.29
CA THR A 68 -2.51 10.57 9.08
C THR A 68 -1.45 11.66 9.02
N GLY A 69 -0.99 11.98 7.80
CA GLY A 69 0.03 13.00 7.56
C GLY A 69 1.44 12.62 8.03
N LYS A 70 1.76 11.32 8.10
CA LYS A 70 3.03 10.85 8.66
C LYS A 70 3.70 9.79 7.76
N ILE A 71 5.02 9.77 7.74
CA ILE A 71 5.79 8.62 7.25
C ILE A 71 5.80 7.58 8.37
N ILE A 72 5.39 6.36 8.04
CA ILE A 72 5.13 5.29 9.02
C ILE A 72 6.01 4.05 8.81
N ALA A 73 6.61 3.89 7.64
CA ALA A 73 7.45 2.74 7.32
C ALA A 73 8.45 3.05 6.21
N VAL A 74 9.44 2.18 6.09
CA VAL A 74 10.39 2.11 4.97
C VAL A 74 10.43 0.68 4.42
N CYS A 75 10.71 0.56 3.12
CA CYS A 75 10.83 -0.71 2.41
C CYS A 75 11.73 -0.52 1.17
N GLN A 76 11.86 -1.58 0.37
CA GLN A 76 12.52 -1.53 -0.94
C GLN A 76 11.51 -1.85 -2.04
N LEU A 77 11.31 -0.94 -3.00
CA LEU A 77 10.54 -1.22 -4.21
C LEU A 77 11.38 -2.05 -5.17
N VAL A 78 10.94 -3.28 -5.45
CA VAL A 78 11.72 -4.25 -6.24
C VAL A 78 11.10 -4.58 -7.59
N ASN A 79 9.77 -4.58 -7.71
CA ASN A 79 9.09 -4.74 -9.00
C ASN A 79 7.89 -3.80 -9.13
N CYS A 80 7.49 -3.56 -10.37
CA CYS A 80 6.28 -2.82 -10.76
C CYS A 80 5.75 -3.54 -11.99
N LEU A 81 4.81 -4.46 -11.77
CA LEU A 81 4.32 -5.44 -12.73
C LEU A 81 2.97 -5.01 -13.27
N ARG A 82 2.73 -5.17 -14.56
CA ARG A 82 1.41 -4.93 -15.13
C ARG A 82 0.45 -6.05 -14.77
N VAL A 83 -0.81 -5.70 -14.50
CA VAL A 83 -1.90 -6.67 -14.41
C VAL A 83 -2.34 -7.06 -15.82
N MET A 84 -2.26 -8.35 -16.12
CA MET A 84 -2.58 -8.91 -17.43
C MET A 84 -4.01 -9.45 -17.48
N GLU A 85 -4.46 -10.08 -16.40
CA GLU A 85 -5.79 -10.67 -16.30
C GLU A 85 -6.41 -10.40 -14.92
N ASN A 86 -7.73 -10.29 -14.89
CA ASN A 86 -8.53 -10.19 -13.67
C ASN A 86 -9.77 -11.08 -13.85
N ASN A 87 -9.99 -11.99 -12.91
CA ASN A 87 -11.06 -12.98 -12.92
C ASN A 87 -11.94 -12.88 -11.65
N GLU A 88 -12.21 -11.65 -11.20
CA GLU A 88 -13.08 -11.27 -10.07
C GLU A 88 -12.61 -11.69 -8.68
N THR A 89 -11.86 -12.79 -8.55
CA THR A 89 -11.35 -13.35 -7.29
C THR A 89 -9.83 -13.52 -7.28
N TRP A 90 -9.21 -13.40 -8.44
CA TRP A 90 -7.76 -13.44 -8.64
C TRP A 90 -7.35 -12.65 -9.87
N ALA A 91 -6.06 -12.31 -9.94
CA ALA A 91 -5.44 -11.63 -11.06
C ALA A 91 -4.12 -12.29 -11.47
N VAL A 92 -3.71 -12.15 -12.73
CA VAL A 92 -2.40 -12.59 -13.22
C VAL A 92 -1.55 -11.39 -13.59
N LEU A 93 -0.29 -11.40 -13.16
CA LEU A 93 0.71 -10.37 -13.41
C LEU A 93 1.54 -10.70 -14.64
N GLU A 94 2.23 -9.70 -15.19
CA GLU A 94 3.05 -9.84 -16.40
C GLU A 94 4.19 -10.86 -16.30
N ASP A 95 4.61 -11.23 -15.09
CA ASP A 95 5.60 -12.28 -14.84
C ASP A 95 4.99 -13.67 -14.62
N GLY A 96 3.68 -13.82 -14.85
CA GLY A 96 2.94 -15.07 -14.73
C GLY A 96 2.46 -15.40 -13.32
N ARG A 97 2.76 -14.57 -12.31
CA ARG A 97 2.25 -14.80 -10.94
C ARG A 97 0.75 -14.56 -10.85
N THR A 98 0.08 -15.40 -10.06
CA THR A 98 -1.32 -15.22 -9.66
C THR A 98 -1.41 -14.57 -8.29
N VAL A 99 -2.27 -13.55 -8.18
CA VAL A 99 -2.59 -12.87 -6.92
C VAL A 99 -4.05 -13.17 -6.57
N SER A 100 -4.31 -13.59 -5.32
CA SER A 100 -5.63 -14.01 -4.84
C SER A 100 -5.79 -13.74 -3.34
N GLY A 101 -6.97 -13.99 -2.77
CA GLY A 101 -7.19 -13.87 -1.32
C GLY A 101 -7.09 -12.43 -0.84
N ASN A 102 -6.47 -12.20 0.33
CA ASN A 102 -6.33 -10.84 0.89
C ASN A 102 -5.57 -9.89 -0.04
N ASP A 103 -4.51 -10.36 -0.70
CA ASP A 103 -3.75 -9.53 -1.61
C ASP A 103 -4.60 -9.00 -2.76
N TYR A 104 -5.51 -9.83 -3.29
CA TYR A 104 -6.45 -9.42 -4.31
C TYR A 104 -7.58 -8.55 -3.73
N PHE A 105 -8.18 -8.97 -2.62
CA PHE A 105 -9.27 -8.27 -1.93
C PHE A 105 -8.90 -6.83 -1.51
N LEU A 106 -7.62 -6.60 -1.17
CA LEU A 106 -7.13 -5.32 -0.66
C LEU A 106 -6.51 -4.41 -1.74
N GLY A 107 -6.62 -4.76 -3.02
CA GLY A 107 -6.05 -3.98 -4.12
C GLY A 107 -6.99 -3.84 -5.31
N ASP A 108 -6.69 -2.87 -6.17
CA ASP A 108 -7.39 -2.66 -7.44
C ASP A 108 -6.58 -3.28 -8.58
N TYR A 109 -6.79 -4.58 -8.82
CA TYR A 109 -6.13 -5.34 -9.90
C TYR A 109 -6.83 -5.15 -11.24
N LYS A 110 -7.12 -3.90 -11.61
CA LYS A 110 -7.65 -3.58 -12.93
C LYS A 110 -6.66 -4.00 -14.02
N VAL A 111 -7.12 -4.70 -15.05
CA VAL A 111 -6.29 -5.05 -16.23
C VAL A 111 -5.68 -3.78 -16.83
N GLY A 112 -4.37 -3.82 -17.08
CA GLY A 112 -3.58 -2.68 -17.53
C GLY A 112 -3.10 -1.74 -16.42
N GLY A 113 -3.56 -1.93 -15.18
CA GLY A 113 -2.98 -1.32 -13.97
C GLY A 113 -1.64 -1.96 -13.59
N TYR A 114 -1.05 -1.50 -12.49
CA TYR A 114 0.26 -1.91 -12.04
C TYR A 114 0.27 -2.33 -10.57
N VAL A 115 1.08 -3.33 -10.28
CA VAL A 115 1.29 -3.95 -8.96
C VAL A 115 2.72 -3.70 -8.54
N TRP A 116 2.89 -3.00 -7.44
CA TRP A 116 4.18 -2.63 -6.89
C TRP A 116 4.54 -3.65 -5.82
N GLU A 117 5.64 -4.36 -6.06
CA GLU A 117 6.17 -5.34 -5.13
C GLU A 117 7.28 -4.71 -4.31
N VAL A 118 7.16 -4.84 -2.99
CA VAL A 118 8.15 -4.35 -2.04
C VAL A 118 8.69 -5.48 -1.18
N LYS A 119 9.93 -5.34 -0.73
CA LYS A 119 10.55 -6.20 0.28
C LYS A 119 11.05 -5.38 1.46
N ASP A 120 11.48 -6.08 2.50
CA ASP A 120 12.14 -5.49 3.67
C ASP A 120 11.30 -4.38 4.33
N MET A 121 9.97 -4.59 4.42
CA MET A 121 9.06 -3.65 5.07
C MET A 121 9.41 -3.54 6.56
N LYS A 122 9.70 -2.32 7.00
CA LYS A 122 9.98 -1.99 8.39
C LYS A 122 9.16 -0.78 8.81
N MET A 123 8.26 -0.98 9.76
CA MET A 123 7.55 0.11 10.43
C MET A 123 8.56 0.93 11.25
N LEU A 124 8.36 2.25 11.30
CA LEU A 124 9.18 3.15 12.11
C LEU A 124 8.73 3.10 13.58
N ASP A 125 9.67 3.09 14.51
CA ASP A 125 9.37 3.18 15.95
C ASP A 125 8.74 4.54 16.32
N THR A 126 9.12 5.59 15.58
CA THR A 126 8.54 6.93 15.70
C THR A 126 8.17 7.46 14.32
N PHE A 127 6.89 7.75 14.12
CA PHE A 127 6.37 8.25 12.84
C PHE A 127 6.78 9.71 12.60
N ILE A 128 7.19 10.01 11.37
CA ILE A 128 7.73 11.33 10.99
C ILE A 128 6.63 12.19 10.36
N PRO A 129 6.27 13.36 10.90
CA PRO A 129 5.30 14.26 10.27
C PRO A 129 5.80 14.77 8.91
N ALA A 130 5.00 14.63 7.86
CA ALA A 130 5.36 15.12 6.54
C ALA A 130 4.13 15.55 5.72
N LYS A 131 4.31 16.58 4.87
CA LYS A 131 3.28 17.00 3.92
C LYS A 131 3.35 16.12 2.67
N GLY A 132 2.34 15.26 2.51
CA GLY A 132 2.24 14.36 1.35
C GLY A 132 2.14 15.12 0.03
N LYS A 133 2.61 14.47 -1.04
CA LYS A 133 2.58 14.97 -2.42
C LYS A 133 2.09 13.87 -3.36
N LEU A 134 1.63 14.25 -4.54
CA LEU A 134 1.23 13.30 -5.59
C LEU A 134 2.46 12.64 -6.21
N GLY A 135 2.29 11.42 -6.70
CA GLY A 135 3.37 10.63 -7.28
C GLY A 135 4.42 10.18 -6.26
N LEU A 136 5.59 9.77 -6.75
CA LEU A 136 6.77 9.54 -5.93
C LEU A 136 7.48 10.87 -5.68
N TRP A 137 7.67 11.24 -4.42
CA TRP A 137 8.32 12.48 -4.02
C TRP A 137 9.56 12.23 -3.17
N GLU A 138 10.43 13.22 -3.06
CA GLU A 138 11.64 13.14 -2.23
C GLU A 138 11.40 13.72 -0.84
N TYR A 139 11.94 13.04 0.17
CA TYR A 139 12.05 13.52 1.53
C TYR A 139 13.43 13.18 2.10
N ASP A 140 13.97 14.08 2.91
CA ASP A 140 15.22 13.86 3.64
C ASP A 140 14.86 13.19 4.97
N ILE A 141 15.16 11.89 5.07
CA ILE A 141 14.88 11.04 6.24
C ILE A 141 16.19 10.86 7.01
#